data_AF-A0A9R0CY82-F1
#
_entry.id   AF-A0A9R0CY82-F1
#
_cell.length_a   1.000
_cell.length_b   1.000
_cell.length_c   1.000
_cell.angle_alpha   90.00
_cell.angle_beta   90.00
_cell.angle_gamma   90.00
#
_symmetry.space_group_name_H-M   'P 1'
#
loop_
_entity.id
_entity.type
_entity.pdbx_description
1 polymer ?
#
loop_
_entity_poly.entity_id
_entity_poly.type
_entity_poly.pdbx_seq_one_letter_code
_entity_poly.pdbx_strand_id
1 'polypeptide(L)'
;MDEAVNNEDTKYSSIKQNPKALLKLVNTYVRVQLIKDCAYVGFVHSIDPVTNSIILSVPQDNGYQTIIVPGHAVLDITQEELLDHIKPPQKKESHADTPEEILKRKAKLISWFKTNLLPVTERDDKIIIGNVTLLRPYKISDISADNPIVAMQIKNVIESMPENFQPK
;
A
#
# COMPACT_ATOMS: atom_id res chain seq x y z
N MET A 1 29.35 35.13 -23.76
CA MET A 1 28.45 34.42 -24.69
C MET A 1 28.01 33.22 -23.88
N ASP A 2 26.99 33.43 -23.06
CA ASP A 2 26.58 32.47 -22.04
C ASP A 2 25.73 31.40 -22.71
N GLU A 3 26.21 30.16 -22.63
CA GLU A 3 25.45 28.99 -23.05
C GLU A 3 24.26 28.84 -22.10
N ALA A 4 23.07 29.17 -22.61
CA ALA A 4 21.82 28.83 -21.96
C ALA A 4 21.70 27.31 -21.89
N VAL A 5 21.87 26.76 -20.69
CA VAL A 5 21.56 25.36 -20.39
C VAL A 5 20.07 25.15 -20.67
N ASN A 6 19.77 24.43 -21.76
CA ASN A 6 18.41 24.15 -22.19
C ASN A 6 17.64 23.40 -21.09
N ASN A 7 16.63 24.07 -20.53
CA ASN A 7 15.82 23.63 -19.40
C ASN A 7 14.79 22.52 -19.77
N GLU A 8 14.98 21.81 -20.89
CA GLU A 8 14.04 20.80 -21.39
C GLU A 8 14.34 19.37 -20.92
N ASP A 9 15.57 19.11 -20.46
CA ASP A 9 16.02 17.79 -19.99
C ASP A 9 15.63 17.47 -18.54
N THR A 10 15.12 18.46 -17.79
CA THR A 10 14.66 18.33 -16.39
C THR A 10 13.16 18.19 -16.25
N LYS A 11 12.39 18.35 -17.34
CA LYS A 11 10.93 18.37 -17.32
C LYS A 11 10.36 16.97 -17.12
N TYR A 12 9.36 16.81 -16.23
CA TYR A 12 8.74 15.51 -15.96
C TYR A 12 8.25 14.77 -17.23
N SER A 13 7.81 15.53 -18.24
CA SER A 13 7.37 14.98 -19.52
C SER A 13 8.42 14.14 -20.24
N SER A 14 9.71 14.44 -20.04
CA SER A 14 10.84 13.75 -20.66
C SER A 14 11.26 12.53 -19.84
N ILE A 15 11.20 12.62 -18.50
CA ILE A 15 11.62 11.53 -17.60
C ILE A 15 10.54 10.45 -17.43
N LYS A 16 9.24 10.78 -17.60
CA LYS A 16 8.13 9.82 -17.43
C LYS A 16 8.16 8.63 -18.39
N GLN A 17 8.87 8.76 -19.52
CA GLN A 17 9.02 7.68 -20.51
C GLN A 17 10.28 6.83 -20.27
N ASN A 18 11.12 7.21 -19.29
CA ASN A 18 12.37 6.52 -19.00
C ASN A 18 12.30 5.86 -17.61
N PRO A 19 12.07 4.53 -17.55
CA PRO A 19 11.97 3.81 -16.28
C PRO A 19 13.20 3.96 -15.37
N LYS A 20 14.41 4.10 -15.95
CA LYS A 20 15.63 4.32 -15.16
C LYS A 20 15.65 5.71 -14.52
N ALA A 21 15.11 6.72 -15.20
CA ALA A 21 15.00 8.06 -14.65
C ALA A 21 13.93 8.10 -13.55
N LEU A 22 12.78 7.46 -13.76
CA LEU A 22 11.74 7.31 -12.73
C LEU A 22 12.26 6.58 -11.49
N LEU A 23 13.07 5.52 -11.66
CA LEU A 23 13.64 4.79 -10.54
C LEU A 23 14.56 5.67 -9.67
N LYS A 24 15.25 6.66 -10.24
CA LYS A 24 16.09 7.61 -9.49
C LYS A 24 15.29 8.54 -8.59
N LEU A 25 14.00 8.74 -8.87
CA LEU A 25 13.12 9.53 -8.02
C LEU A 25 12.65 8.74 -6.80
N VAL A 26 12.72 7.40 -6.82
CA VAL A 26 12.30 6.59 -5.67
C VAL A 26 13.19 6.87 -4.47
N ASN A 27 12.57 7.02 -3.30
CA ASN A 27 13.18 7.41 -2.02
C ASN A 27 13.74 8.84 -1.96
N THR A 28 13.53 9.69 -2.98
CA THR A 28 13.91 11.10 -2.92
C THR A 28 12.77 11.96 -2.38
N TYR A 29 13.12 13.12 -1.82
CA TYR A 29 12.16 14.12 -1.36
C TYR A 29 11.84 15.07 -2.50
N VAL A 30 10.57 15.15 -2.89
CA VAL A 30 10.15 15.86 -4.10
C VAL A 30 8.90 16.69 -3.87
N ARG A 31 8.75 17.75 -4.65
CA ARG A 31 7.50 18.46 -4.89
C ARG A 31 6.88 17.98 -6.20
N VAL A 32 5.69 17.41 -6.08
CA VAL A 32 4.86 16.96 -7.21
C VAL A 32 3.80 18.01 -7.48
N GLN A 33 3.91 18.68 -8.62
CA GLN A 33 2.93 19.67 -9.08
C GLN A 33 1.80 18.96 -9.84
N LEU A 34 0.56 19.27 -9.49
CA LEU A 34 -0.64 18.70 -10.08
C LEU A 34 -1.42 19.73 -10.91
N ILE A 35 -2.37 19.21 -11.69
CA ILE A 35 -3.39 20.03 -12.35
C ILE A 35 -4.16 20.86 -11.30
N LYS A 36 -4.57 22.09 -11.66
CA LYS A 36 -5.29 23.05 -10.80
C LYS A 36 -4.46 23.66 -9.67
N ASP A 37 -3.17 23.87 -9.91
CA ASP A 37 -2.23 24.53 -8.99
C ASP A 37 -2.06 23.86 -7.61
N CYS A 38 -2.52 22.61 -7.45
CA CYS A 38 -2.27 21.81 -6.26
C CYS A 38 -0.86 21.20 -6.31
N ALA A 39 -0.20 21.08 -5.16
CA ALA A 39 1.08 20.37 -5.07
C ALA A 39 1.17 19.57 -3.78
N TYR A 40 1.93 18.48 -3.82
CA TYR A 40 2.30 17.71 -2.65
C TYR A 40 3.82 17.65 -2.52
N VAL A 41 4.32 17.73 -1.30
CA VAL A 41 5.74 17.59 -1.00
C VAL A 41 5.92 16.38 -0.10
N GLY A 42 6.80 15.46 -0.50
CA GLY A 42 6.98 14.22 0.23
C GLY A 42 8.01 13.29 -0.38
N PHE A 43 8.22 12.15 0.29
CA PHE A 43 9.11 11.11 -0.22
C PHE A 43 8.39 10.24 -1.25
N VAL A 44 9.03 9.99 -2.40
CA VAL A 44 8.51 9.03 -3.38
C VAL A 44 8.72 7.62 -2.86
N HIS A 45 7.63 6.91 -2.60
CA HIS A 45 7.68 5.52 -2.18
C HIS A 45 7.77 4.55 -3.37
N SER A 46 6.95 4.79 -4.41
CA SER A 46 6.92 3.96 -5.61
C SER A 46 6.27 4.73 -6.76
N ILE A 47 6.58 4.32 -7.98
CA ILE A 47 6.01 4.83 -9.22
C ILE A 47 5.54 3.62 -10.04
N ASP A 48 4.27 3.59 -10.42
CA ASP A 48 3.77 2.58 -11.35
C ASP A 48 4.27 2.89 -12.77
N PRO A 49 5.08 2.02 -13.40
CA PRO A 49 5.61 2.27 -14.74
C PRO A 49 4.54 2.27 -15.85
N VAL A 50 3.34 1.76 -15.59
CA VAL A 50 2.26 1.71 -16.59
C VAL A 50 1.43 2.98 -16.55
N THR A 51 0.88 3.34 -15.39
CA THR A 51 0.01 4.52 -15.26
C THR A 51 0.75 5.79 -14.87
N ASN A 52 2.05 5.68 -14.52
CA ASN A 52 2.86 6.75 -13.93
C ASN A 52 2.30 7.29 -12.60
N SER A 53 1.43 6.52 -11.94
CA SER A 53 0.91 6.90 -10.62
C SER A 53 2.00 6.85 -9.56
N ILE A 54 2.03 7.84 -8.68
CA ILE A 54 3.09 8.04 -7.69
C ILE A 54 2.51 7.83 -6.30
N ILE A 55 3.15 6.97 -5.50
CA ILE A 55 2.86 6.84 -4.08
C ILE A 55 3.81 7.78 -3.33
N LEU A 56 3.26 8.77 -2.63
CA LEU A 56 4.04 9.72 -1.83
C LEU A 56 3.78 9.50 -0.34
N SER A 57 4.84 9.66 0.46
CA SER A 57 4.78 9.79 1.90
C SER A 57 4.93 11.26 2.26
N VAL A 58 3.82 11.94 2.54
CA VAL A 58 3.77 13.36 2.89
C VAL A 58 3.99 13.52 4.40
N PRO A 59 5.02 14.28 4.84
CA PRO A 59 5.25 14.54 6.26
C PRO A 59 4.03 15.17 6.95
N GLN A 60 3.77 14.74 8.18
CA GLN A 60 2.74 15.26 9.09
C GLN A 60 3.35 15.36 10.50
N ASP A 61 2.72 16.10 11.41
CA ASP A 61 3.25 16.37 12.76
C ASP A 61 3.75 15.11 13.50
N ASN A 62 3.03 13.98 13.34
CA ASN A 62 3.33 12.70 13.99
C ASN A 62 3.62 11.54 13.02
N GLY A 63 4.11 11.82 11.80
CA GLY A 63 4.55 10.76 10.90
C GLY A 63 4.36 11.10 9.42
N TYR A 64 3.77 10.17 8.68
CA TYR A 64 3.59 10.26 7.23
C TYR A 64 2.17 9.91 6.82
N GLN A 65 1.59 10.75 5.97
CA GLN A 65 0.38 10.42 5.23
C GLN A 65 0.77 9.82 3.88
N THR A 66 0.34 8.58 3.63
CA THR A 66 0.48 7.97 2.30
C THR A 66 -0.60 8.48 1.38
N ILE A 67 -0.21 9.07 0.26
CA ILE A 67 -1.14 9.53 -0.79
C ILE A 67 -0.78 8.85 -2.12
N ILE A 68 -1.80 8.60 -2.93
CA ILE A 68 -1.64 8.11 -4.30
C ILE A 68 -1.98 9.26 -5.24
N VAL A 69 -1.02 9.67 -6.04
CA VAL A 69 -1.18 10.68 -7.08
C VAL A 69 -1.35 9.98 -8.42
N PRO A 70 -2.51 10.11 -9.09
CA PRO A 70 -2.70 9.55 -10.42
C PRO A 70 -1.73 10.18 -11.43
N GLY A 71 -1.07 9.36 -12.26
CA GLY A 71 -0.03 9.87 -13.16
C GLY A 71 -0.50 10.92 -14.16
N HIS A 72 -1.76 10.82 -14.63
CA HIS A 72 -2.35 11.81 -15.53
C HIS A 72 -2.61 13.18 -14.86
N ALA A 73 -2.57 13.25 -13.53
CA ALA A 73 -2.72 14.49 -12.78
C ALA A 73 -1.38 15.19 -12.53
N VAL A 74 -0.24 14.55 -12.80
CA VAL A 74 1.10 15.09 -12.56
C VAL A 74 1.50 16.00 -13.72
N LEU A 75 1.77 17.28 -13.41
CA LEU A 75 2.33 18.25 -14.34
C LEU A 75 3.85 18.22 -14.31
N ASP A 76 4.44 18.23 -13.12
CA ASP A 76 5.89 18.25 -12.95
C ASP A 76 6.35 17.64 -11.62
N ILE A 77 7.63 17.25 -11.56
CA ILE A 77 8.28 16.74 -10.35
C ILE A 77 9.62 17.43 -10.20
N THR A 78 9.82 18.05 -9.05
CA THR A 78 11.06 18.75 -8.70
C THR A 78 11.61 18.18 -7.40
N GLN A 79 12.92 17.97 -7.32
CA GLN A 79 13.55 17.55 -6.08
C GLN A 79 13.61 18.75 -5.13
N GLU A 80 13.19 18.55 -3.89
CA GLU A 80 13.16 19.59 -2.86
C GLU A 80 14.30 19.39 -1.85
N GLU A 81 14.73 20.50 -1.25
CA GLU A 81 15.67 20.43 -0.13
C GLU A 81 14.98 19.82 1.10
N LEU A 82 15.66 18.87 1.73
CA LEU A 82 15.15 18.21 2.92
C LEU A 82 15.45 19.09 4.14
N LEU A 83 14.40 19.53 4.84
CA LEU A 83 14.56 20.24 6.11
C LEU A 83 15.08 19.30 7.20
N ASP A 84 15.96 19.78 8.08
CA ASP A 84 16.68 18.97 9.08
C ASP A 84 15.78 18.10 9.99
N HIS A 85 14.54 18.53 10.23
CA HIS A 85 13.58 17.82 11.07
C HIS A 85 12.82 16.71 10.33
N ILE A 86 12.85 16.68 8.99
CA ILE A 86 12.15 15.70 8.17
C ILE A 86 13.09 14.53 7.89
N LYS A 87 12.77 13.36 8.44
CA LYS A 87 13.57 12.13 8.25
C LYS A 87 12.87 11.15 7.33
N PRO A 88 13.52 10.52 6.34
CA PRO A 88 12.90 9.56 5.44
C PRO A 88 12.04 8.51 6.18
N PRO A 89 10.86 8.15 5.63
CA PRO A 89 9.98 7.18 6.27
C PRO A 89 10.72 5.86 6.42
N GLN A 90 10.84 5.39 7.67
CA GLN A 90 11.40 4.09 7.95
C GLN A 90 10.36 3.01 7.66
N LYS A 91 10.74 2.02 6.86
CA LYS A 91 9.94 0.81 6.71
C LYS A 91 9.88 0.15 8.07
N LYS A 92 8.71 0.13 8.70
CA LYS A 92 8.49 -0.75 9.86
C LYS A 92 8.79 -2.17 9.37
N GLU A 93 9.79 -2.81 9.96
CA GLU A 93 9.97 -4.24 9.78
C GLU A 93 8.67 -4.89 10.25
N SER A 94 7.87 -5.39 9.31
CA SER A 94 6.77 -6.26 9.68
C SER A 94 7.44 -7.48 10.30
N HIS A 95 7.32 -7.66 11.61
CA HIS A 95 7.66 -8.93 12.24
C HIS A 95 6.99 -10.03 11.41
N ALA A 96 7.83 -10.84 10.76
CA ALA A 96 7.32 -11.95 9.96
C ALA A 96 6.59 -12.87 10.92
N ASP A 97 5.31 -13.14 10.65
CA ASP A 97 4.55 -14.07 11.46
C ASP A 97 5.28 -15.42 11.46
N THR A 98 5.52 -15.96 12.66
CA THR A 98 6.10 -17.30 12.79
C THR A 98 5.12 -18.35 12.24
N PRO A 99 5.61 -19.51 11.77
CA PRO A 99 4.73 -20.59 11.31
C PRO A 99 3.68 -21.00 12.35
N GLU A 100 4.05 -20.98 13.64
CA GLU A 100 3.17 -21.28 14.77
C GLU A 100 2.04 -20.26 14.92
N GLU A 101 2.35 -18.97 14.82
CA GLU A 101 1.34 -17.89 14.86
C GLU A 101 0.34 -18.00 13.71
N ILE A 102 0.84 -18.32 12.50
CA ILE A 102 -0.03 -18.51 11.33
C ILE A 102 -0.97 -19.69 11.53
N LEU A 103 -0.46 -20.83 12.04
CA LEU A 103 -1.28 -22.01 12.33
C LEU A 103 -2.31 -21.74 13.43
N LYS A 104 -1.90 -21.03 14.50
CA LYS A 104 -2.81 -20.62 15.58
C LYS A 104 -3.91 -19.71 15.05
N ARG A 105 -3.59 -18.75 14.19
CA ARG A 105 -4.55 -17.87 13.54
C ARG A 105 -5.51 -18.65 12.65
N LYS A 106 -5.00 -19.58 11.84
CA LYS A 106 -5.79 -20.48 11.00
C LYS A 106 -6.83 -21.24 11.81
N ALA A 107 -6.39 -21.94 12.87
CA ALA A 107 -7.27 -22.71 13.73
C ALA A 107 -8.32 -21.84 14.44
N LYS A 108 -7.92 -20.67 14.94
CA LYS A 108 -8.82 -19.69 15.57
C LYS A 108 -9.92 -19.25 14.60
N LEU A 109 -9.56 -18.86 13.38
CA LEU A 109 -10.52 -18.40 12.37
C LEU A 109 -11.49 -19.49 11.93
N ILE A 110 -11.02 -20.72 11.71
CA ILE A 110 -11.87 -21.85 11.33
C ILE A 110 -12.92 -22.12 12.42
N SER A 111 -12.49 -22.14 13.69
CA SER A 111 -13.41 -22.35 14.83
C SER A 111 -14.42 -21.20 14.96
N TRP A 112 -13.98 -19.96 14.72
CA TRP A 112 -14.84 -18.78 14.74
C TRP A 112 -15.90 -18.81 13.64
N PHE A 113 -15.51 -19.12 12.40
CA PHE A 113 -16.44 -19.22 11.29
C PHE A 113 -17.46 -20.35 11.49
N LYS A 114 -17.04 -21.51 12.03
CA LYS A 114 -17.96 -22.60 12.40
C LYS A 114 -18.94 -22.17 13.49
N THR A 115 -18.50 -21.38 14.47
CA THR A 115 -19.37 -20.81 15.52
C THR A 115 -20.43 -19.87 14.93
N ASN A 116 -20.09 -19.16 13.86
CA ASN A 116 -21.01 -18.31 13.09
C ASN A 116 -21.80 -19.09 12.02
N LEU A 117 -21.79 -20.43 12.07
CA LEU A 117 -22.51 -21.33 11.15
C LEU A 117 -22.14 -21.13 9.66
N LEU A 118 -20.94 -20.63 9.39
CA LEU A 118 -20.44 -20.47 8.03
C LEU A 118 -19.87 -21.80 7.51
N PRO A 119 -20.14 -22.16 6.24
CA PRO A 119 -19.60 -23.37 5.64
C PRO A 119 -18.11 -23.19 5.33
N VAL A 120 -17.26 -23.79 6.16
CA VAL A 120 -15.80 -23.70 6.03
C VAL A 120 -15.20 -24.99 5.50
N THR A 121 -14.36 -24.88 4.47
CA THR A 121 -13.54 -25.98 3.95
C THR A 121 -12.08 -25.56 3.89
N GLU A 122 -11.16 -26.47 4.22
CA GLU A 122 -9.73 -26.26 4.06
C GLU A 122 -9.22 -26.94 2.78
N ARG A 123 -8.49 -26.21 1.93
CA ARG A 123 -7.81 -26.76 0.75
C ARG A 123 -6.49 -26.05 0.50
N ASP A 124 -5.41 -26.80 0.32
CA ASP A 124 -4.09 -26.29 -0.11
C ASP A 124 -3.64 -25.01 0.63
N ASP A 125 -3.64 -25.04 1.96
CA ASP A 125 -3.34 -23.89 2.83
C ASP A 125 -4.32 -22.70 2.73
N LYS A 126 -5.51 -22.87 2.16
CA LYS A 126 -6.56 -21.85 2.08
C LYS A 126 -7.75 -22.23 2.95
N ILE A 127 -8.41 -21.21 3.51
CA ILE A 127 -9.71 -21.36 4.16
C ILE A 127 -10.77 -20.87 3.18
N ILE A 128 -11.68 -21.74 2.76
CA ILE A 128 -12.75 -21.43 1.82
C ILE A 128 -14.06 -21.31 2.59
N ILE A 129 -14.74 -20.17 2.45
CA ILE A 129 -16.01 -19.84 3.08
C ILE A 129 -17.02 -19.49 1.97
N GLY A 130 -17.78 -20.50 1.52
CA GLY A 130 -18.59 -20.36 0.31
C GLY A 130 -17.73 -19.98 -0.91
N ASN A 131 -17.94 -18.77 -1.46
CA ASN A 131 -17.19 -18.24 -2.60
C ASN A 131 -16.03 -17.32 -2.20
N VAL A 132 -15.76 -17.18 -0.89
CA VAL A 132 -14.65 -16.37 -0.38
C VAL A 132 -13.49 -17.29 -0.01
N THR A 133 -12.29 -16.88 -0.39
CA THR A 133 -11.05 -17.57 -0.05
C THR A 133 -10.21 -16.69 0.84
N LEU A 134 -9.81 -17.18 2.01
CA LEU A 134 -8.85 -16.53 2.87
C LEU A 134 -7.48 -17.19 2.67
N LEU A 135 -6.51 -16.38 2.23
CA LEU A 135 -5.16 -16.81 1.90
C LEU A 135 -4.25 -16.72 3.12
N ARG A 136 -3.21 -17.57 3.17
CA ARG A 136 -2.12 -17.44 4.15
C ARG A 136 -1.45 -16.06 4.00
N PRO A 137 -1.12 -15.31 5.08
CA PRO A 137 -1.13 -15.67 6.51
C PRO A 137 -2.45 -15.44 7.27
N TYR A 138 -3.59 -15.40 6.57
CA TYR A 138 -4.96 -15.33 7.12
C TYR A 138 -5.28 -14.02 7.86
N LYS A 139 -4.74 -12.90 7.40
CA LYS A 139 -5.10 -11.56 7.86
C LYS A 139 -6.34 -11.05 7.14
N ILE A 140 -6.94 -9.98 7.66
CA ILE A 140 -8.10 -9.32 7.04
C ILE A 140 -7.77 -8.83 5.61
N SER A 141 -6.52 -8.44 5.36
CA SER A 141 -6.02 -8.09 4.03
C SER A 141 -5.97 -9.26 3.05
N ASP A 142 -6.03 -10.49 3.54
CA ASP A 142 -5.78 -11.70 2.75
C ASP A 142 -7.10 -12.36 2.29
N ILE A 143 -8.22 -11.62 2.41
CA ILE A 143 -9.54 -12.02 1.90
C ILE A 143 -9.56 -11.83 0.38
N SER A 144 -9.85 -12.91 -0.35
CA SER A 144 -10.02 -12.92 -1.80
C SER A 144 -11.45 -13.32 -2.14
N ALA A 145 -12.18 -12.42 -2.81
CA ALA A 145 -13.54 -12.66 -3.30
C ALA A 145 -13.80 -11.83 -4.56
N ASP A 146 -14.62 -12.36 -5.46
CA ASP A 146 -15.04 -11.65 -6.68
C ASP A 146 -16.02 -10.51 -6.37
N ASN A 147 -16.73 -10.60 -5.25
CA ASN A 147 -17.70 -9.59 -4.82
C ASN A 147 -17.19 -8.84 -3.56
N PRO A 148 -16.95 -7.52 -3.66
CA PRO A 148 -16.44 -6.72 -2.54
C PRO A 148 -17.42 -6.64 -1.36
N ILE A 149 -18.73 -6.76 -1.60
CA ILE A 149 -19.73 -6.79 -0.52
C ILE A 149 -19.57 -8.06 0.32
N VAL A 150 -19.32 -9.20 -0.33
CA VAL A 150 -19.11 -10.47 0.39
C VAL A 150 -17.78 -10.44 1.15
N ALA A 151 -16.72 -9.89 0.55
CA ALA A 151 -15.46 -9.66 1.26
C ALA A 151 -15.65 -8.80 2.52
N MET A 152 -16.43 -7.72 2.41
CA MET A 152 -16.76 -6.84 3.54
C MET A 152 -17.53 -7.59 4.65
N GLN A 153 -18.49 -8.44 4.28
CA GLN A 153 -19.22 -9.25 5.26
C GLN A 153 -18.31 -10.22 6.01
N ILE A 154 -17.43 -10.93 5.30
CA ILE A 154 -16.45 -11.81 5.94
C ILE A 154 -15.50 -11.03 6.84
N LYS A 155 -15.05 -9.85 6.41
CA LYS A 155 -14.26 -8.95 7.24
C LYS A 155 -15.00 -8.59 8.53
N ASN A 156 -16.26 -8.19 8.46
CA ASN A 156 -17.06 -7.84 9.64
C ASN A 156 -17.21 -9.03 10.58
N VAL A 157 -17.39 -10.24 10.05
CA VAL A 157 -17.43 -11.47 10.87
C VAL A 157 -16.10 -11.65 11.60
N ILE A 158 -14.95 -11.52 10.93
CA ILE A 158 -13.63 -11.65 11.57
C ILE A 158 -13.44 -10.58 12.66
N GLU A 159 -13.82 -9.33 12.38
CA GLU A 159 -13.67 -8.20 13.32
C GLU A 159 -14.60 -8.32 14.53
N SER A 160 -15.74 -9.01 14.39
CA SER A 160 -16.66 -9.29 15.52
C SER A 160 -16.16 -10.38 16.47
N MET A 161 -15.02 -11.02 16.18
CA MET A 161 -14.45 -12.07 17.03
C MET A 161 -13.94 -11.49 18.36
N PRO A 162 -14.40 -11.98 19.53
CA PRO A 162 -13.88 -11.55 20.82
C PRO A 162 -12.37 -11.81 20.95
N GLU A 163 -11.64 -10.90 21.58
CA GLU A 163 -10.18 -11.03 21.76
C GLU A 163 -9.80 -12.34 22.48
N ASN A 164 -10.59 -12.68 23.49
CA ASN A 164 -10.45 -13.88 24.33
C ASN A 164 -11.02 -15.16 23.70
N PHE A 165 -11.49 -15.12 22.44
CA PHE A 165 -12.00 -16.32 21.77
C PHE A 165 -10.90 -17.40 21.70
N GLN A 166 -11.24 -18.59 22.20
CA GLN A 166 -10.40 -19.78 22.10
C GLN A 166 -11.05 -20.77 21.14
N PRO A 167 -10.29 -21.33 20.18
CA PRO A 167 -10.81 -22.38 19.34
C PRO A 167 -11.22 -23.58 20.21
N LYS A 168 -12.44 -24.08 19.99
CA LYS A 168 -12.90 -25.37 20.53
C LYS A 168 -12.28 -26.53 19.78
#